data_AF-A0A915Q5H4-F1
#
_entry.id   AF-A0A915Q5H4-F1
#
_cell.length_a   1.000
_cell.length_b   1.000
_cell.length_c   1.000
_cell.angle_alpha   90.00
_cell.angle_beta   90.00
_cell.angle_gamma   90.00
#
_symmetry.space_group_name_H-M   'P 1'
#
loop_
_entity.id
_entity.type
_entity.pdbx_description
1 polymer ?
#
loop_
_entity_poly.entity_id
_entity_poly.type
_entity_poly.pdbx_seq_one_letter_code
_entity_poly.pdbx_strand_id
1 'polypeptide(L)'
;MVVCLVHVEGKKTAVLVVDYCGWYLFRESVKFVVEIGGGPVKQGVRDPEVFFCDDEICAGRVVNLFSTSYSMDFNFKKIASDASGFFSRAKQLTEETFLKAEKTELDAHFENLLQRADKTEEHTKRLLSAMESYLQPNPTIRMEEVFYEKLELRKENRLNNLEQLAQAMNDAGNEFGAGTPYGSALLKTAQTEFKIGAGERDFINSCASNTLLPVRRFLEGDMKTIQRERKVLNTKRLDLDAAKSRLRKAKSVEAQGNAEADLRVAQAEFDKQAEITKLLLEGIQTAHNNHLKCLRDFVESQMSFYALAHQHMADLQRELSGEPEAESSIDLFSGCSDPAGASVIVPVQ
;
A
#
# COMPACT_ATOMS: atom_id res chain seq x y z
N MET A 1 2.05 22.84 -3.39
CA MET A 1 1.66 23.23 -2.03
C MET A 1 0.15 23.41 -1.99
N VAL A 2 -0.59 22.47 -1.41
CA VAL A 2 -2.05 22.59 -1.22
C VAL A 2 -2.29 22.77 0.27
N VAL A 3 -2.82 23.91 0.67
CA VAL A 3 -3.19 24.17 2.07
C VAL A 3 -4.68 23.89 2.21
N CYS A 4 -5.04 22.78 2.86
CA CYS A 4 -6.43 22.51 3.23
C CYS A 4 -6.69 22.98 4.65
N LEU A 5 -7.57 23.98 4.80
CA LEU A 5 -8.10 24.39 6.10
C LEU A 5 -9.30 23.50 6.44
N VAL A 6 -9.14 22.62 7.43
CA VAL A 6 -10.26 21.86 8.00
C VAL A 6 -10.79 22.60 9.21
N HIS A 7 -12.01 23.12 9.11
CA HIS A 7 -12.70 23.74 10.24
C HIS A 7 -13.44 22.66 11.02
N VAL A 8 -13.03 22.40 12.27
CA VAL A 8 -13.76 21.54 13.20
C VAL A 8 -14.52 22.43 14.16
N GLU A 9 -15.85 22.29 14.21
CA GLU A 9 -16.70 22.99 15.17
C GLU A 9 -16.20 22.72 16.61
N GLY A 10 -15.71 23.77 17.26
CA GLY A 10 -15.19 23.71 18.64
C GLY A 10 -13.72 24.08 18.78
N LYS A 11 -13.40 25.37 18.58
CA LYS A 11 -12.21 26.10 19.07
C LYS A 11 -10.84 25.40 18.98
N LYS A 12 -10.52 24.70 17.88
CA LYS A 12 -9.13 24.35 17.55
C LYS A 12 -8.91 24.43 16.04
N THR A 13 -8.09 25.40 15.62
CA THR A 13 -7.59 25.49 14.24
C THR A 13 -6.32 24.65 14.16
N ALA A 14 -6.33 23.59 13.33
CA ALA A 14 -5.11 22.87 12.97
C ALA A 14 -4.78 23.19 11.51
N VAL A 15 -3.52 23.59 11.26
CA VAL A 15 -3.01 23.80 9.91
C VAL A 15 -2.27 22.55 9.50
N LEU A 16 -2.77 21.85 8.49
CA LEU A 16 -2.09 20.73 7.85
C LEU A 16 -1.32 21.26 6.65
N VAL A 17 0.01 21.17 6.71
CA VAL A 17 0.91 21.46 5.59
C VAL A 17 1.31 20.14 4.98
N VAL A 18 0.97 19.93 3.71
CA VAL A 18 1.40 18.77 2.93
C VAL A 18 2.60 19.21 2.09
N ASP A 19 3.77 18.64 2.37
CA ASP A 19 4.97 18.79 1.53
C ASP A 19 5.40 17.44 0.95
N TYR A 20 6.10 17.47 -0.18
CA TYR A 20 6.36 16.37 -1.11
C TYR A 20 7.22 15.20 -0.57
N CYS A 21 7.50 15.13 0.72
CA CYS A 21 8.35 14.12 1.34
C CYS A 21 7.82 13.72 2.74
N GLY A 22 6.69 13.01 2.79
CA GLY A 22 6.24 12.33 4.01
C GLY A 22 5.60 13.21 5.09
N TRP A 23 4.86 12.57 6.00
CA TRP A 23 4.11 13.22 7.07
C TRP A 23 5.04 13.68 8.20
N TYR A 24 5.14 15.00 8.44
CA TYR A 24 5.74 15.55 9.65
C TYR A 24 4.68 16.23 10.51
N LEU A 25 4.46 15.72 11.72
CA LEU A 25 3.67 16.39 12.76
C LEU A 25 4.56 17.42 13.47
N PHE A 26 4.55 18.67 13.01
CA PHE A 26 5.17 19.77 13.75
C PHE A 26 4.27 20.15 14.93
N ARG A 27 4.62 19.69 16.14
CA ARG A 27 4.00 20.17 17.38
C ARG A 27 4.78 21.40 17.85
N GLU A 28 4.43 22.57 17.33
CA GLU A 28 4.86 23.81 17.97
C GLU A 28 4.36 23.85 19.42
N SER A 29 5.25 24.32 20.29
CA SER A 29 5.11 24.33 21.73
C SER A 29 4.01 25.30 22.18
N VAL A 30 2.75 24.86 22.18
CA VAL A 30 1.69 25.57 22.90
C VAL A 30 1.79 25.21 24.38
N LYS A 31 2.37 26.11 25.17
CA LYS A 31 2.31 26.10 26.63
C LYS A 31 0.85 26.06 27.07
N PHE A 32 0.40 24.93 27.61
CA PHE A 32 -0.80 24.91 28.44
C PHE A 32 -0.37 25.16 29.88
N VAL A 33 -0.71 26.33 30.41
CA VAL A 33 -0.75 26.56 31.86
C VAL A 33 -2.04 25.91 32.35
N VAL A 34 -1.90 24.79 33.06
CA VAL A 34 -2.99 24.21 33.84
C VAL A 34 -2.85 24.78 35.25
N GLU A 35 -3.68 25.77 35.58
CA GLU A 35 -3.91 26.13 36.98
C GLU A 35 -4.75 25.03 37.63
N ILE A 36 -4.08 24.16 38.38
CA ILE A 36 -4.69 23.42 39.48
C ILE A 36 -3.99 23.92 40.74
N GLY A 37 -4.78 24.42 41.70
CA GLY A 37 -4.27 25.12 42.86
C GLY A 37 -3.29 24.32 43.71
N GLY A 38 -2.25 25.04 44.19
CA GLY A 38 -1.51 24.72 45.41
C GLY A 38 -0.11 24.08 45.24
N GLY A 39 0.94 24.91 45.28
CA GLY A 39 2.29 24.51 45.73
C GLY A 39 3.37 24.32 44.64
N PRO A 40 4.67 24.57 44.94
CA PRO A 40 5.65 24.99 43.94
C PRO A 40 6.39 23.87 43.20
N VAL A 41 6.79 24.25 41.99
CA VAL A 41 7.46 23.53 40.90
C VAL A 41 8.85 23.00 41.27
N LYS A 42 9.19 21.79 40.83
CA LYS A 42 10.58 21.38 40.53
C LYS A 42 10.68 21.00 39.05
N GLN A 43 11.53 21.75 38.33
CA GLN A 43 11.97 21.47 36.97
C GLN A 43 12.85 20.20 36.94
N GLY A 44 12.56 19.29 36.03
CA GLY A 44 13.43 18.18 35.65
C GLY A 44 13.35 17.97 34.15
N VAL A 45 14.44 18.30 33.45
CA VAL A 45 14.64 18.07 32.02
C VAL A 45 14.78 16.55 31.79
N ARG A 46 14.05 16.00 30.81
CA ARG A 46 14.37 14.72 30.18
C ARG A 46 14.14 14.82 28.67
N ASP A 47 15.14 14.33 27.94
CA ASP A 47 15.28 14.30 26.49
C ASP A 47 14.14 13.56 25.76
N PRO A 48 13.90 13.81 24.46
CA PRO A 48 12.76 13.26 23.74
C PRO A 48 12.98 11.79 23.38
N GLU A 49 12.14 10.91 23.93
CA GLU A 49 11.91 9.58 23.39
C GLU A 49 11.01 9.67 22.15
N VAL A 50 11.47 9.05 21.06
CA VAL A 50 10.74 8.88 19.80
C VAL A 50 9.61 7.87 20.03
N PHE A 51 8.36 8.33 19.94
CA PHE A 51 7.18 7.45 19.90
C PHE A 51 6.70 7.28 18.45
N PHE A 52 6.71 6.06 17.95
CA PHE A 52 5.93 5.66 16.77
C PHE A 52 4.47 5.50 17.20
N CYS A 53 3.54 6.19 16.52
CA CYS A 53 2.11 6.00 16.71
C CYS A 53 1.56 5.03 15.66
N ASP A 54 0.88 3.98 16.12
CA ASP A 54 0.12 3.04 15.29
C ASP A 54 -1.12 3.70 14.66
N ASP A 55 -1.28 3.51 13.35
CA ASP A 55 -2.25 4.16 12.46
C ASP A 55 -3.55 3.34 12.25
N GLU A 56 -4.39 3.16 13.28
CA GLU A 56 -5.66 2.42 13.12
C GLU A 56 -6.97 3.19 13.42
N ILE A 57 -6.94 4.49 13.73
CA ILE A 57 -8.17 5.17 14.23
C ILE A 57 -8.74 6.27 13.31
N CYS A 58 -8.04 6.78 12.29
CA CYS A 58 -8.52 7.96 11.56
C CYS A 58 -9.10 7.74 10.15
N ALA A 59 -9.11 6.51 9.61
CA ALA A 59 -9.63 6.25 8.25
C ALA A 59 -11.17 6.06 8.16
N GLY A 60 -11.90 6.16 9.27
CA GLY A 60 -13.30 5.72 9.35
C GLY A 60 -14.40 6.74 9.00
N ARG A 61 -14.10 7.93 8.49
CA ARG A 61 -15.16 8.98 8.38
C ARG A 61 -15.05 9.94 7.19
N VAL A 62 -14.87 9.45 5.96
CA VAL A 62 -15.07 10.27 4.73
C VAL A 62 -15.69 9.48 3.56
N VAL A 63 -16.42 8.39 3.80
CA VAL A 63 -17.13 7.68 2.72
C VAL A 63 -18.57 7.45 3.12
N ASN A 64 -19.43 8.44 2.86
CA ASN A 64 -20.85 8.21 2.56
C ASN A 64 -21.52 9.53 2.22
N LEU A 65 -21.51 9.92 0.94
CA LEU A 65 -22.51 10.86 0.44
C LEU A 65 -22.70 10.70 -1.08
N PHE A 66 -23.22 9.54 -1.51
CA PHE A 66 -23.96 9.45 -2.78
C PHE A 66 -25.08 8.43 -2.62
N SER A 67 -26.32 8.92 -2.53
CA SER A 67 -27.54 8.11 -2.54
C SER A 67 -28.62 8.82 -3.35
N THR A 68 -29.00 8.21 -4.48
CA THR A 68 -30.29 8.33 -5.19
C THR A 68 -30.27 7.25 -6.28
N SER A 69 -31.30 6.51 -6.66
CA SER A 69 -32.62 6.14 -6.16
C SER A 69 -33.12 5.14 -7.21
N TYR A 70 -33.52 3.93 -6.82
CA TYR A 70 -34.26 3.01 -7.69
C TYR A 70 -35.45 2.45 -6.91
N SER A 71 -36.65 2.71 -7.44
CA SER A 71 -37.92 2.20 -6.93
C SER A 71 -38.02 0.70 -7.18
N MET A 72 -38.32 -0.09 -6.14
CA MET A 72 -38.63 -1.52 -6.25
C MET A 72 -39.88 -1.81 -5.43
N ASP A 73 -40.92 -2.33 -6.09
CA ASP A 73 -42.18 -2.76 -5.48
C ASP A 73 -41.95 -3.96 -4.55
N PHE A 74 -42.40 -3.84 -3.30
CA PHE A 74 -42.20 -4.82 -2.24
C PHE A 74 -43.32 -5.87 -2.20
N ASN A 75 -42.97 -7.14 -2.43
CA ASN A 75 -43.88 -8.27 -2.23
C ASN A 75 -43.73 -8.85 -0.81
N PHE A 76 -44.61 -8.41 0.11
CA PHE A 76 -44.58 -8.69 1.55
C PHE A 76 -44.64 -10.18 1.93
N LYS A 77 -45.12 -11.06 1.05
CA LYS A 77 -45.31 -12.50 1.36
C LYS A 77 -44.01 -13.32 1.30
N LYS A 78 -42.97 -12.83 0.64
CA LYS A 78 -41.66 -13.52 0.57
C LYS A 78 -40.77 -13.23 1.79
N ILE A 79 -40.91 -12.04 2.38
CA ILE A 79 -40.14 -11.59 3.56
C ILE A 79 -40.52 -12.38 4.83
N ALA A 80 -41.79 -12.75 4.98
CA ALA A 80 -42.24 -13.52 6.15
C ALA A 80 -41.69 -14.96 6.18
N SER A 81 -41.45 -15.57 5.02
CA SER A 81 -40.84 -16.89 4.88
C SER A 81 -39.35 -16.85 5.24
N ASP A 82 -38.61 -15.89 4.69
CA ASP A 82 -37.16 -15.77 4.91
C ASP A 82 -36.83 -15.34 6.35
N ALA A 83 -37.66 -14.48 6.96
CA ALA A 83 -37.50 -14.04 8.35
C ALA A 83 -37.62 -15.21 9.36
N SER A 84 -38.39 -16.25 9.05
CA SER A 84 -38.50 -17.43 9.92
C SER A 84 -37.18 -18.24 9.97
N GLY A 85 -36.46 -18.31 8.84
CA GLY A 85 -35.14 -18.92 8.77
C GLY A 85 -34.06 -18.06 9.45
N PHE A 86 -34.12 -16.73 9.31
CA PHE A 86 -33.20 -15.81 9.98
C PHE A 86 -33.39 -15.79 11.50
N PHE A 87 -34.62 -15.86 12.00
CA PHE A 87 -34.90 -15.92 13.45
C PHE A 87 -34.43 -17.24 14.06
N SER A 88 -34.63 -18.37 13.36
CA SER A 88 -34.08 -19.67 13.79
C SER A 88 -32.54 -19.64 13.79
N ARG A 89 -31.90 -19.03 12.79
CA ARG A 89 -30.44 -18.89 12.71
C ARG A 89 -29.89 -17.99 13.82
N ALA A 90 -30.54 -16.87 14.13
CA ALA A 90 -30.13 -15.96 15.21
C ALA A 90 -30.31 -16.59 16.60
N LYS A 91 -31.41 -17.33 16.81
CA LYS A 91 -31.63 -18.11 18.03
C LYS A 91 -30.56 -19.20 18.19
N GLN A 92 -30.19 -19.86 17.11
CA GLN A 92 -29.15 -20.90 17.10
C GLN A 92 -27.75 -20.32 17.32
N LEU A 93 -27.43 -19.14 16.79
CA LEU A 93 -26.19 -18.40 17.07
C LEU A 93 -26.06 -18.00 18.55
N THR A 94 -27.20 -17.68 19.17
CA THR A 94 -27.27 -17.35 20.61
C THR A 94 -27.17 -18.61 21.48
N GLU A 95 -27.73 -19.74 21.03
CA GLU A 95 -27.59 -21.05 21.70
C GLU A 95 -26.16 -21.62 21.58
N GLU A 96 -25.46 -21.39 20.46
CA GLU A 96 -24.06 -21.82 20.25
C GLU A 96 -23.04 -21.02 21.08
N THR A 97 -23.36 -19.78 21.47
CA THR A 97 -22.47 -18.97 22.31
C THR A 97 -22.60 -19.31 23.80
N PHE A 98 -23.70 -19.96 24.22
CA PHE A 98 -24.01 -20.19 25.64
C PHE A 98 -24.14 -21.65 26.08
N LEU A 99 -24.36 -22.60 25.17
CA LEU A 99 -24.47 -24.02 25.53
C LEU A 99 -23.55 -24.85 24.64
N LYS A 100 -22.69 -25.63 25.30
CA LYS A 100 -21.78 -26.63 24.72
C LYS A 100 -22.53 -27.64 23.84
N ALA A 101 -22.90 -27.25 22.63
CA ALA A 101 -23.28 -28.17 21.58
C ALA A 101 -22.00 -28.88 21.11
N GLU A 102 -22.06 -30.21 21.06
CA GLU A 102 -21.02 -31.09 20.56
C GLU A 102 -20.70 -30.68 19.12
N LYS A 103 -19.66 -29.86 18.96
CA LYS A 103 -19.24 -29.27 17.70
C LYS A 103 -18.83 -30.42 16.79
N THR A 104 -19.34 -30.45 15.56
CA THR A 104 -18.74 -31.32 14.53
C THR A 104 -17.29 -30.85 14.34
N GLU A 105 -16.35 -31.56 14.97
CA GLU A 105 -14.92 -31.23 14.92
C GLU A 105 -14.40 -31.52 13.51
N LEU A 106 -13.84 -30.49 12.87
CA LEU A 106 -13.03 -30.70 11.67
C LEU A 106 -11.74 -31.39 12.10
N ASP A 107 -11.21 -32.27 11.25
CA ASP A 107 -9.95 -32.96 11.57
C ASP A 107 -8.79 -31.95 11.73
N ALA A 108 -7.77 -32.33 12.50
CA ALA A 108 -6.64 -31.45 12.80
C ALA A 108 -5.87 -31.00 11.55
N HIS A 109 -5.77 -31.81 10.51
CA HIS A 109 -5.13 -31.45 9.26
C HIS A 109 -5.94 -30.38 8.50
N PHE A 110 -7.26 -30.52 8.44
CA PHE A 110 -8.14 -29.52 7.83
C PHE A 110 -8.08 -28.16 8.56
N GLU A 111 -8.06 -28.17 9.89
CA GLU A 111 -7.89 -26.95 10.69
C GLU A 111 -6.53 -26.27 10.43
N ASN A 112 -5.45 -27.06 10.30
CA ASN A 112 -4.14 -26.55 9.93
C ASN A 112 -4.15 -25.91 8.53
N LEU A 113 -4.85 -26.51 7.56
CA LEU A 113 -5.02 -25.97 6.22
C LEU A 113 -5.77 -24.64 6.22
N LEU A 114 -6.84 -24.52 7.02
CA LEU A 114 -7.58 -23.27 7.21
C LEU A 114 -6.71 -22.17 7.82
N GLN A 115 -5.98 -22.47 8.89
CA GLN A 115 -5.07 -21.51 9.53
C GLN A 115 -3.96 -21.05 8.58
N ARG A 116 -3.43 -21.97 7.76
CA ARG A 116 -2.44 -21.62 6.72
C ARG A 116 -3.04 -20.69 5.69
N ALA A 117 -4.29 -20.90 5.28
CA ALA A 117 -4.98 -20.03 4.33
C ALA A 117 -5.19 -18.63 4.88
N ASP A 118 -5.64 -18.52 6.14
CA ASP A 118 -5.86 -17.24 6.80
C ASP A 118 -4.56 -16.43 6.89
N LYS A 119 -3.47 -17.05 7.35
CA LYS A 119 -2.14 -16.43 7.39
C LYS A 119 -1.68 -16.02 5.99
N THR A 120 -1.90 -16.88 4.99
CA THR A 120 -1.50 -16.59 3.61
C THR A 120 -2.22 -15.36 3.10
N GLU A 121 -3.53 -15.26 3.29
CA GLU A 121 -4.32 -14.13 2.83
C GLU A 121 -3.87 -12.82 3.49
N GLU A 122 -3.76 -12.82 4.82
CA GLU A 122 -3.39 -11.65 5.61
C GLU A 122 -2.03 -11.10 5.20
N HIS A 123 -1.00 -11.96 5.17
CA HIS A 123 0.35 -11.53 4.84
C HIS A 123 0.50 -11.17 3.37
N THR A 124 -0.18 -11.88 2.45
CA THR A 124 -0.12 -11.55 1.02
C THR A 124 -0.75 -10.19 0.74
N LYS A 125 -1.86 -9.83 1.39
CA LYS A 125 -2.47 -8.49 1.29
C LYS A 125 -1.55 -7.39 1.80
N ARG A 126 -0.96 -7.58 2.98
CA ARG A 126 -0.04 -6.61 3.58
C ARG A 126 1.20 -6.40 2.69
N LEU A 127 1.79 -7.49 2.19
CA LEU A 127 2.95 -7.42 1.29
C LEU A 127 2.60 -6.71 0.00
N LEU A 128 1.48 -7.05 -0.65
CA LEU A 128 1.04 -6.37 -1.86
C LEU A 128 0.90 -4.86 -1.64
N SER A 129 0.22 -4.44 -0.57
CA SER A 129 0.05 -3.02 -0.23
C SER A 129 1.38 -2.30 0.04
N ALA A 130 2.32 -2.97 0.71
CA ALA A 130 3.65 -2.43 0.95
C ALA A 130 4.46 -2.28 -0.35
N MET A 131 4.41 -3.27 -1.25
CA MET A 131 5.11 -3.23 -2.54
C MET A 131 4.53 -2.16 -3.48
N GLU A 132 3.21 -1.99 -3.50
CA GLU A 132 2.56 -0.88 -4.22
C GLU A 132 2.97 0.48 -3.68
N SER A 133 3.07 0.62 -2.36
CA SER A 133 3.47 1.86 -1.71
C SER A 133 4.95 2.18 -1.91
N TYR A 134 5.78 1.14 -2.02
CA TYR A 134 7.20 1.27 -2.37
C TYR A 134 7.37 1.76 -3.82
N LEU A 135 6.67 1.14 -4.78
CA LEU A 135 6.79 1.49 -6.20
C LEU A 135 6.10 2.81 -6.55
N GLN A 136 4.98 3.12 -5.90
CA GLN A 136 4.29 4.38 -6.09
C GLN A 136 3.80 4.95 -4.74
N PRO A 137 4.63 5.74 -4.05
CA PRO A 137 4.31 6.30 -2.74
C PRO A 137 3.08 7.21 -2.74
N ASN A 138 2.82 7.91 -3.85
CA ASN A 138 1.69 8.82 -3.97
C ASN A 138 0.36 8.04 -4.08
N PRO A 139 -0.53 8.13 -3.08
CA PRO A 139 -1.78 7.37 -3.07
C PRO A 139 -2.77 7.85 -4.14
N THR A 140 -2.76 9.14 -4.50
CA THR A 140 -3.65 9.69 -5.55
C THR A 140 -3.32 9.05 -6.89
N ILE A 141 -2.03 9.00 -7.25
CA ILE A 141 -1.60 8.41 -8.52
C ILE A 141 -1.86 6.90 -8.53
N ARG A 142 -1.66 6.23 -7.40
CA ARG A 142 -1.96 4.79 -7.28
C ARG A 142 -3.44 4.49 -7.52
N MET A 143 -4.34 5.33 -7.00
CA MET A 143 -5.78 5.19 -7.22
C MET A 143 -6.19 5.50 -8.66
N GLU A 144 -5.57 6.52 -9.27
CA GLU A 144 -5.75 6.83 -10.69
C GLU A 144 -5.34 5.66 -11.58
N GLU A 145 -4.21 5.02 -11.32
CA GLU A 145 -3.74 3.86 -12.10
C GLU A 145 -4.74 2.71 -12.10
N VAL A 146 -5.31 2.39 -10.93
CA VAL A 146 -6.38 1.38 -10.82
C VAL A 146 -7.64 1.78 -11.60
N PHE A 147 -7.95 3.08 -11.67
CA PHE A 147 -9.10 3.60 -12.39
C PHE A 147 -8.91 3.54 -13.91
N TYR A 148 -7.75 3.96 -14.40
CA TYR A 148 -7.40 3.89 -15.84
C TYR A 148 -7.30 2.45 -16.32
N GLU A 149 -6.74 1.55 -15.51
CA GLU A 149 -6.65 0.12 -15.83
C GLU A 149 -8.05 -0.53 -15.96
N LYS A 150 -9.01 -0.15 -15.09
CA LYS A 150 -10.38 -0.67 -15.15
C LYS A 150 -11.23 -0.11 -16.29
N LEU A 151 -10.87 1.06 -16.83
CA LEU A 151 -11.64 1.74 -17.87
C LEU A 151 -10.98 1.66 -19.26
N GLU A 152 -9.84 0.96 -19.40
CA GLU A 152 -9.06 0.84 -20.65
C GLU A 152 -8.74 2.20 -21.30
N LEU A 153 -8.66 3.26 -20.49
CA LEU A 153 -8.40 4.61 -20.95
C LEU A 153 -6.90 4.82 -21.18
N ARG A 154 -6.55 5.61 -22.21
CA ARG A 154 -5.14 5.98 -22.47
C ARG A 154 -4.59 6.79 -21.30
N LYS A 155 -3.48 6.31 -20.72
CA LYS A 155 -2.70 7.02 -19.69
C LYS A 155 -1.98 8.21 -20.32
N GLU A 156 -2.08 9.39 -19.69
CA GLU A 156 -1.24 10.54 -20.04
C GLU A 156 0.20 10.27 -19.55
N ASN A 157 1.20 10.54 -20.39
CA ASN A 157 2.60 10.24 -20.06
C ASN A 157 3.13 11.26 -19.05
N ARG A 158 2.85 11.02 -17.77
CA ARG A 158 3.31 11.86 -16.68
C ARG A 158 4.81 11.62 -16.44
N LEU A 159 5.56 12.71 -16.39
CA LEU A 159 6.98 12.68 -16.03
C LEU A 159 7.14 12.25 -14.57
N ASN A 160 8.03 11.30 -14.31
CA ASN A 160 8.43 10.99 -12.94
C ASN A 160 9.32 12.10 -12.36
N ASN A 161 9.70 11.97 -11.08
CA ASN A 161 10.46 13.03 -10.40
C ASN A 161 11.83 13.28 -11.05
N LEU A 162 12.48 12.21 -11.52
CA LEU A 162 13.76 12.27 -12.23
C LEU A 162 13.62 13.04 -13.55
N GLU A 163 12.59 12.73 -14.32
CA GLU A 163 12.30 13.40 -15.59
C GLU A 163 11.87 14.87 -15.41
N GLN A 164 11.17 15.19 -14.32
CA GLN A 164 10.84 16.58 -13.99
C GLN A 164 12.10 17.41 -13.66
N LEU A 165 13.03 16.83 -12.90
CA LEU A 165 14.32 17.46 -12.61
C LEU A 165 15.14 17.60 -13.90
N ALA A 166 15.19 16.55 -14.71
CA ALA A 166 15.89 16.54 -15.99
C ALA A 166 15.36 17.65 -16.92
N GLN A 167 14.04 17.82 -17.00
CA GLN A 167 13.44 18.88 -17.80
C GLN A 167 13.87 20.27 -17.34
N ALA A 168 13.82 20.55 -16.02
CA ALA A 168 14.23 21.84 -15.48
C ALA A 168 15.73 22.13 -15.75
N MET A 169 16.60 21.13 -15.59
CA MET A 169 18.03 21.24 -15.91
C MET A 169 18.28 21.45 -17.41
N ASN A 170 17.51 20.76 -18.25
CA ASN A 170 17.61 20.90 -19.70
C ASN A 170 17.22 22.31 -20.15
N ASP A 171 16.12 22.84 -19.63
CA ASP A 171 15.64 24.19 -19.96
C ASP A 171 16.66 25.25 -19.51
N ALA A 172 17.16 25.13 -18.28
CA ALA A 172 18.21 26.02 -17.77
C ALA A 172 19.51 25.92 -18.59
N GLY A 173 19.95 24.70 -18.92
CA GLY A 173 21.16 24.49 -19.72
C GLY A 173 21.08 25.09 -21.13
N ASN A 174 19.89 25.07 -21.73
CA ASN A 174 19.64 25.73 -23.01
C ASN A 174 19.64 27.26 -22.89
N GLU A 175 19.12 27.81 -21.79
CA GLU A 175 19.10 29.26 -21.54
C GLU A 175 20.50 29.83 -21.23
N PHE A 176 21.30 29.13 -20.42
CA PHE A 176 22.71 29.51 -20.17
C PHE A 176 23.62 29.29 -21.38
N GLY A 177 23.23 28.38 -22.27
CA GLY A 177 23.96 28.04 -23.50
C GLY A 177 25.05 27.00 -23.27
N ALA A 178 25.13 26.05 -24.19
CA ALA A 178 26.07 24.92 -24.15
C ALA A 178 27.56 25.31 -24.28
N GLY A 179 27.85 26.56 -24.67
CA GLY A 179 29.22 27.09 -24.72
C GLY A 179 29.78 27.48 -23.35
N THR A 180 28.93 27.58 -22.32
CA THR A 180 29.38 27.81 -20.94
C THR A 180 29.62 26.47 -20.24
N PRO A 181 30.66 26.35 -19.38
CA PRO A 181 30.89 25.13 -18.60
C PRO A 181 29.65 24.73 -17.78
N TYR A 182 28.95 25.72 -17.22
CA TYR A 182 27.73 25.49 -16.44
C TYR A 182 26.56 24.98 -17.30
N GLY A 183 26.30 25.60 -18.45
CA GLY A 183 25.25 25.16 -19.37
C GLY A 183 25.52 23.77 -19.94
N SER A 184 26.77 23.49 -20.35
CA SER A 184 27.23 22.16 -20.77
C SER A 184 26.98 21.09 -19.69
N ALA A 185 27.39 21.38 -18.44
CA ALA A 185 27.21 20.45 -17.32
C ALA A 185 25.73 20.18 -17.01
N LEU A 186 24.87 21.21 -17.05
CA LEU A 186 23.43 21.05 -16.85
C LEU A 186 22.79 20.17 -17.92
N LEU A 187 23.16 20.36 -19.19
CA LEU A 187 22.63 19.56 -20.30
C LEU A 187 23.05 18.08 -20.20
N LYS A 188 24.32 17.80 -19.86
CA LYS A 188 24.80 16.43 -19.64
C LYS A 188 24.09 15.75 -18.46
N THR A 189 23.91 16.49 -17.36
CA THR A 189 23.20 16.01 -16.17
C THR A 189 21.74 15.70 -16.52
N ALA A 190 21.04 16.61 -17.21
CA ALA A 190 19.67 16.41 -17.66
C ALA A 190 19.51 15.15 -18.53
N GLN A 191 20.38 14.95 -19.52
CA GLN A 191 20.34 13.77 -20.38
C GLN A 191 20.51 12.46 -19.59
N THR A 192 21.34 12.47 -18.56
CA THR A 192 21.55 11.30 -17.69
C THR A 192 20.33 11.04 -16.82
N GLU A 193 19.76 12.09 -16.21
CA GLU A 193 18.54 11.99 -15.41
C GLU A 193 17.34 11.49 -16.24
N PHE A 194 17.19 11.92 -17.50
CA PHE A 194 16.17 11.36 -18.41
C PHE A 194 16.34 9.84 -18.63
N LYS A 195 17.58 9.36 -18.79
CA LYS A 195 17.87 7.93 -18.97
C LYS A 195 17.51 7.13 -17.71
N ILE A 196 17.85 7.65 -16.53
CA ILE A 196 17.53 7.00 -15.26
C ILE A 196 16.02 7.03 -15.01
N GLY A 197 15.36 8.14 -15.30
CA GLY A 197 13.91 8.27 -15.23
C GLY A 197 13.19 7.29 -16.16
N ALA A 198 13.67 7.09 -17.39
CA ALA A 198 13.16 6.05 -18.28
C ALA A 198 13.35 4.65 -17.68
N GLY A 199 14.54 4.34 -17.15
CA GLY A 199 14.82 3.08 -16.47
C GLY A 199 13.92 2.83 -15.25
N GLU A 200 13.56 3.88 -14.50
CA GLU A 200 12.65 3.78 -13.36
C GLU A 200 11.23 3.41 -13.81
N ARG A 201 10.75 4.01 -14.91
CA ARG A 201 9.44 3.65 -15.48
C ARG A 201 9.41 2.19 -15.90
N ASP A 202 10.45 1.70 -16.57
CA ASP A 202 10.55 0.30 -16.98
C ASP A 202 10.61 -0.64 -15.78
N PHE A 203 11.35 -0.26 -14.74
CA PHE A 203 11.40 -0.98 -13.47
C PHE A 203 10.01 -1.10 -12.80
N ILE A 204 9.30 0.01 -12.67
CA ILE A 204 7.94 0.03 -12.08
C ILE A 204 6.98 -0.82 -12.92
N ASN A 205 7.02 -0.69 -14.25
CA ASN A 205 6.18 -1.45 -15.16
C ASN A 205 6.47 -2.96 -15.10
N SER A 206 7.73 -3.36 -15.02
CA SER A 206 8.14 -4.75 -14.82
C SER A 206 7.59 -5.30 -13.51
N CYS A 207 7.75 -4.57 -12.40
CA CYS A 207 7.24 -5.00 -11.10
C CYS A 207 5.71 -5.10 -11.09
N ALA A 208 5.01 -4.14 -11.69
CA ALA A 208 3.55 -4.18 -11.81
C ALA A 208 3.06 -5.43 -12.53
N SER A 209 3.68 -5.76 -13.67
CA SER A 209 3.27 -6.87 -14.54
C SER A 209 3.66 -8.25 -13.99
N ASN A 210 4.91 -8.38 -13.52
CA ASN A 210 5.51 -9.67 -13.19
C ASN A 210 5.35 -10.04 -11.71
N THR A 211 5.09 -9.05 -10.85
CA THR A 211 5.00 -9.26 -9.40
C THR A 211 3.64 -8.89 -8.84
N LEU A 212 3.18 -7.64 -9.01
CA LEU A 212 1.95 -7.18 -8.37
C LEU A 212 0.71 -7.84 -8.97
N LEU A 213 0.61 -7.92 -10.29
CA LEU A 213 -0.56 -8.47 -10.99
C LEU A 213 -0.84 -9.94 -10.66
N PRO A 214 0.13 -10.87 -10.68
CA PRO A 214 -0.10 -12.25 -10.25
C PRO A 214 -0.60 -12.34 -8.80
N VAL A 215 -0.03 -11.54 -7.89
CA VAL A 215 -0.44 -11.51 -6.48
C VAL A 215 -1.86 -10.95 -6.32
N ARG A 216 -2.22 -9.88 -7.05
CA ARG A 216 -3.59 -9.36 -7.10
C ARG A 216 -4.58 -10.43 -7.58
N ARG A 217 -4.26 -11.13 -8.68
CA ARG A 217 -5.12 -12.19 -9.25
C ARG A 217 -5.36 -13.32 -8.26
N PHE A 218 -4.34 -13.74 -7.51
CA PHE A 218 -4.51 -14.73 -6.45
C PHE A 218 -5.46 -14.24 -5.34
N LEU A 219 -5.29 -13.00 -4.86
CA LEU A 219 -6.14 -12.43 -3.82
C LEU A 219 -7.59 -12.21 -4.28
N GLU A 220 -7.78 -11.76 -5.51
CA GLU A 220 -9.11 -11.44 -6.05
C GLU A 220 -9.86 -12.63 -6.65
N GLY A 221 -9.14 -13.68 -7.07
CA GLY A 221 -9.71 -14.90 -7.64
C GLY A 221 -9.73 -16.05 -6.64
N ASP A 222 -8.56 -16.62 -6.37
CA ASP A 222 -8.42 -17.87 -5.60
C ASP A 222 -8.85 -17.68 -4.15
N MET A 223 -8.34 -16.65 -3.47
CA MET A 223 -8.68 -16.40 -2.06
C MET A 223 -10.16 -16.05 -1.87
N LYS A 224 -10.76 -15.26 -2.76
CA LYS A 224 -12.22 -15.00 -2.71
C LYS A 224 -13.03 -16.28 -2.91
N THR A 225 -12.55 -17.22 -3.73
CA THR A 225 -13.19 -18.53 -3.93
C THR A 225 -13.08 -19.39 -2.68
N ILE A 226 -11.88 -19.50 -2.10
CA ILE A 226 -11.65 -20.19 -0.82
C ILE A 226 -12.58 -19.65 0.28
N GLN A 227 -12.71 -18.32 0.40
CA GLN A 227 -13.59 -17.70 1.37
C GLN A 227 -15.08 -18.02 1.14
N ARG A 228 -15.52 -18.07 -0.13
CA ARG A 228 -16.90 -18.46 -0.46
C ARG A 228 -17.16 -19.90 -0.07
N GLU A 229 -16.30 -20.83 -0.49
CA GLU A 229 -16.46 -22.26 -0.18
C GLU A 229 -16.39 -22.53 1.32
N ARG A 230 -15.53 -21.83 2.07
CA ARG A 230 -15.48 -21.90 3.55
C ARG A 230 -16.81 -21.45 4.18
N LYS A 231 -17.46 -20.40 3.66
CA LYS A 231 -18.79 -19.96 4.14
C LYS A 231 -19.87 -21.00 3.85
N VAL A 232 -19.83 -21.62 2.67
CA VAL A 232 -20.76 -22.70 2.30
C VAL A 232 -20.53 -23.90 3.22
N LEU A 233 -19.28 -24.30 3.47
CA LEU A 233 -18.93 -25.38 4.40
C LEU A 233 -19.48 -25.13 5.81
N ASN A 234 -19.30 -23.91 6.34
CA ASN A 234 -19.86 -23.54 7.64
C ASN A 234 -21.39 -23.62 7.67
N THR A 235 -22.05 -23.29 6.56
CA THR A 235 -23.51 -23.43 6.44
C THR A 235 -23.91 -24.91 6.46
N LYS A 236 -23.22 -25.75 5.68
CA LYS A 236 -23.49 -27.20 5.67
C LYS A 236 -23.21 -27.88 7.01
N ARG A 237 -22.20 -27.41 7.76
CA ARG A 237 -21.96 -27.84 9.15
C ARG A 237 -23.18 -27.58 10.03
N LEU A 238 -23.74 -26.38 9.96
CA LEU A 238 -24.93 -25.99 10.74
C LEU A 238 -26.16 -26.82 10.34
N ASP A 239 -26.35 -27.10 9.06
CA ASP A 239 -27.44 -27.95 8.55
C ASP A 239 -27.32 -29.39 9.09
N LEU A 240 -26.10 -29.93 9.11
CA LEU A 240 -25.80 -31.25 9.68
C LEU A 240 -26.08 -31.30 11.18
N ASP A 241 -25.64 -30.29 11.94
CA ASP A 241 -25.88 -30.21 13.40
C ASP A 241 -27.38 -30.08 13.72
N ALA A 242 -28.12 -29.34 12.89
CA ALA A 242 -29.58 -29.26 12.97
C ALA A 242 -30.26 -30.61 12.66
N ALA A 243 -29.79 -31.34 11.65
CA ALA A 243 -30.31 -32.68 11.33
C ALA A 243 -30.04 -33.69 12.47
N LYS A 244 -28.82 -33.70 13.04
CA LYS A 244 -28.47 -34.50 14.23
C LYS A 244 -29.41 -34.18 15.40
N SER A 245 -29.67 -32.90 15.63
CA SER A 245 -30.57 -32.44 16.69
C SER A 245 -32.03 -32.85 16.46
N ARG A 246 -32.51 -32.84 15.21
CA ARG A 246 -33.85 -33.31 14.85
C ARG A 246 -34.00 -34.82 15.10
N LEU A 247 -33.02 -35.62 14.69
CA LEU A 247 -33.03 -37.07 14.95
C LEU A 247 -33.07 -37.38 16.44
N ARG A 248 -32.26 -36.69 17.27
CA ARG A 248 -32.27 -36.84 18.74
C ARG A 248 -33.63 -36.51 19.38
N LYS A 249 -34.43 -35.63 18.76
CA LYS A 249 -35.74 -35.19 19.28
C LYS A 249 -36.92 -35.99 18.75
N ALA A 250 -36.74 -36.83 17.73
CA ALA A 250 -37.80 -37.61 17.11
C ALA A 250 -38.26 -38.77 18.02
N LYS A 251 -39.55 -38.77 18.38
CA LYS A 251 -40.14 -39.74 19.33
C LYS A 251 -41.00 -40.83 18.68
N SER A 252 -41.51 -40.61 17.46
CA SER A 252 -42.27 -41.62 16.72
C SER A 252 -41.38 -42.32 15.69
N VAL A 253 -41.69 -43.58 15.38
CA VAL A 253 -40.93 -44.39 14.41
C VAL A 253 -40.91 -43.74 13.03
N GLU A 254 -42.03 -43.17 12.59
CA GLU A 254 -42.12 -42.45 11.32
C GLU A 254 -41.29 -41.15 11.31
N ALA A 255 -41.32 -40.37 12.40
CA ALA A 255 -40.49 -39.16 12.52
C ALA A 255 -39.00 -39.49 12.60
N GLN A 256 -38.64 -40.63 13.20
CA GLN A 256 -37.26 -41.13 13.24
C GLN A 256 -36.77 -41.52 11.85
N GLY A 257 -37.57 -42.25 11.06
CA GLY A 257 -37.22 -42.61 9.69
C GLY A 257 -36.99 -41.40 8.79
N ASN A 258 -37.86 -40.39 8.87
CA ASN A 258 -37.70 -39.14 8.11
C ASN A 258 -36.46 -38.34 8.57
N ALA A 259 -36.24 -38.22 9.89
CA ALA A 259 -35.08 -37.50 10.41
C ALA A 259 -33.74 -38.21 10.11
N GLU A 260 -33.73 -39.54 10.02
CA GLU A 260 -32.56 -40.33 9.62
C GLU A 260 -32.24 -40.13 8.13
N ALA A 261 -33.25 -40.11 7.26
CA ALA A 261 -33.07 -39.79 5.85
C ALA A 261 -32.50 -38.38 5.65
N ASP A 262 -33.05 -37.37 6.34
CA ASP A 262 -32.56 -35.99 6.32
C ASP A 262 -31.12 -35.88 6.83
N LEU A 263 -30.77 -36.60 7.91
CA LEU A 263 -29.40 -36.65 8.43
C LEU A 263 -28.43 -37.22 7.40
N ARG A 264 -28.81 -38.27 6.69
CA ARG A 264 -27.98 -38.89 5.66
C ARG A 264 -27.70 -37.93 4.50
N VAL A 265 -28.70 -37.17 4.07
CA VAL A 265 -28.55 -36.14 3.03
C VAL A 265 -27.62 -35.02 3.51
N ALA A 266 -27.87 -34.47 4.71
CA ALA A 266 -27.07 -33.39 5.27
C ALA A 266 -25.59 -33.80 5.45
N GLN A 267 -25.34 -35.04 5.87
CA GLN A 267 -23.99 -35.58 6.01
C GLN A 267 -23.28 -35.66 4.64
N ALA A 268 -23.94 -36.22 3.62
CA ALA A 268 -23.36 -36.34 2.28
C ALA A 268 -23.05 -34.97 1.66
N GLU A 269 -23.90 -33.96 1.87
CA GLU A 269 -23.65 -32.59 1.41
C GLU A 269 -22.49 -31.92 2.14
N PHE A 270 -22.37 -32.12 3.46
CA PHE A 270 -21.25 -31.64 4.26
C PHE A 270 -19.93 -32.27 3.80
N ASP A 271 -19.89 -33.60 3.66
CA ASP A 271 -18.68 -34.32 3.26
C ASP A 271 -18.20 -33.87 1.87
N LYS A 272 -19.14 -33.72 0.92
CA LYS A 272 -18.84 -33.18 -0.42
C LYS A 272 -18.26 -31.77 -0.34
N GLN A 273 -18.85 -30.90 0.48
CA GLN A 273 -18.39 -29.51 0.61
C GLN A 273 -17.04 -29.41 1.33
N ALA A 274 -16.79 -30.28 2.32
CA ALA A 274 -15.53 -30.38 3.03
C ALA A 274 -14.40 -30.75 2.06
N GLU A 275 -14.64 -31.73 1.18
CA GLU A 275 -13.66 -32.15 0.17
C GLU A 275 -13.36 -31.04 -0.84
N ILE A 276 -14.39 -30.34 -1.35
CA ILE A 276 -14.21 -29.17 -2.23
C ILE A 276 -13.32 -28.11 -1.56
N THR A 277 -13.62 -27.79 -0.30
CA THR A 277 -12.88 -26.77 0.44
C THR A 277 -11.44 -27.24 0.70
N LYS A 278 -11.25 -28.51 1.05
CA LYS A 278 -9.93 -29.11 1.29
C LYS A 278 -9.03 -29.00 0.06
N LEU A 279 -9.53 -29.40 -1.11
CA LEU A 279 -8.78 -29.32 -2.37
C LEU A 279 -8.31 -27.88 -2.67
N LEU A 280 -9.16 -26.88 -2.42
CA LEU A 280 -8.79 -25.48 -2.59
C LEU A 280 -7.70 -25.03 -1.60
N LEU A 281 -7.80 -25.46 -0.34
CA LEU A 281 -6.81 -25.13 0.69
C LEU A 281 -5.45 -25.81 0.45
N GLU A 282 -5.45 -27.03 -0.09
CA GLU A 282 -4.24 -27.73 -0.51
C GLU A 282 -3.56 -27.00 -1.69
N GLY A 283 -4.36 -26.45 -2.61
CA GLY A 283 -3.91 -25.66 -3.76
C GLY A 283 -3.11 -24.40 -3.41
N ILE A 284 -3.20 -23.90 -2.17
CA ILE A 284 -2.40 -22.75 -1.69
C ILE A 284 -0.90 -23.01 -1.82
N GLN A 285 -0.45 -24.26 -1.70
CA GLN A 285 0.96 -24.59 -1.85
C GLN A 285 1.49 -24.24 -3.25
N THR A 286 0.66 -24.46 -4.28
CA THR A 286 0.99 -24.09 -5.65
C THR A 286 1.06 -22.57 -5.81
N ALA A 287 0.14 -21.83 -5.17
CA ALA A 287 0.17 -20.37 -5.16
C ALA A 287 1.45 -19.83 -4.48
N HIS A 288 1.92 -20.45 -3.39
CA HIS A 288 3.19 -20.09 -2.76
C HIS A 288 4.38 -20.24 -3.69
N ASN A 289 4.42 -21.30 -4.51
CA ASN A 289 5.49 -21.47 -5.50
C ASN A 289 5.47 -20.35 -6.55
N ASN A 290 4.27 -19.91 -6.98
CA ASN A 290 4.11 -18.78 -7.88
C ASN A 290 4.57 -17.47 -7.21
N HIS A 291 4.21 -17.24 -5.94
CA HIS A 291 4.66 -16.06 -5.18
C HIS A 291 6.19 -16.04 -5.02
N LEU A 292 6.83 -17.19 -4.79
CA LEU A 292 8.29 -17.29 -4.75
C LEU A 292 8.94 -16.89 -6.07
N LYS A 293 8.32 -17.25 -7.21
CA LYS A 293 8.77 -16.77 -8.52
C LYS A 293 8.63 -15.25 -8.63
N CYS A 294 7.47 -14.69 -8.29
CA CYS A 294 7.23 -13.26 -8.32
C CYS A 294 8.24 -12.48 -7.46
N LEU A 295 8.62 -13.02 -6.28
CA LEU A 295 9.66 -12.40 -5.45
C LEU A 295 11.04 -12.39 -6.10
N ARG A 296 11.41 -13.44 -6.85
CA ARG A 296 12.67 -13.47 -7.60
C ARG A 296 12.64 -12.44 -8.73
N ASP A 297 11.54 -12.40 -9.49
CA ASP A 297 11.36 -11.44 -10.60
C ASP A 297 11.42 -9.98 -10.09
N PHE A 298 10.88 -9.72 -8.88
CA PHE A 298 10.95 -8.42 -8.21
C PHE A 298 12.39 -8.02 -7.88
N VAL A 299 13.14 -8.92 -7.23
CA VAL A 299 14.55 -8.66 -6.87
C VAL A 299 15.41 -8.47 -8.12
N GLU A 300 15.18 -9.25 -9.17
CA GLU A 300 15.89 -9.12 -10.45
C GLU A 300 15.60 -7.77 -11.12
N SER A 301 14.35 -7.31 -11.07
CA SER A 301 13.95 -5.99 -11.57
C SER A 301 14.64 -4.87 -10.78
N GLN A 302 14.68 -4.96 -9.45
CA GLN A 302 15.39 -3.99 -8.59
C GLN A 302 16.89 -3.96 -8.89
N MET A 303 17.54 -5.12 -8.94
CA MET A 303 18.96 -5.24 -9.21
C MET A 303 19.32 -4.61 -10.57
N SER A 304 18.54 -4.91 -11.60
CA SER A 304 18.76 -4.39 -12.96
C SER A 304 18.65 -2.86 -13.00
N PHE A 305 17.64 -2.29 -12.33
CA PHE A 305 17.46 -0.84 -12.26
C PHE A 305 18.62 -0.15 -11.53
N TYR A 306 18.99 -0.62 -10.35
CA TYR A 306 20.06 0.02 -9.57
C TYR A 306 21.43 -0.11 -10.25
N ALA A 307 21.70 -1.21 -10.94
CA ALA A 307 22.91 -1.36 -11.75
C ALA A 307 22.93 -0.36 -12.92
N LEU A 308 21.81 -0.20 -13.62
CA LEU A 308 21.66 0.77 -14.71
C LEU A 308 21.85 2.21 -14.22
N ALA A 309 21.19 2.58 -13.11
CA ALA A 309 21.31 3.91 -12.52
C ALA A 309 22.75 4.21 -12.08
N HIS A 310 23.42 3.25 -11.44
CA HIS A 310 24.82 3.39 -11.04
C HIS A 310 25.73 3.59 -12.25
N GLN A 311 25.55 2.80 -13.32
CA GLN A 311 26.34 2.92 -14.53
C GLN A 311 26.19 4.32 -15.16
N HIS A 312 24.96 4.80 -15.32
CA HIS A 312 24.69 6.13 -15.87
C HIS A 312 25.28 7.26 -15.03
N MET A 313 25.19 7.17 -13.69
CA MET A 313 25.78 8.18 -12.81
C MET A 313 27.32 8.16 -12.82
N ALA A 314 27.93 6.97 -12.91
CA ALA A 314 29.38 6.84 -13.04
C ALA A 314 29.89 7.40 -14.38
N ASP A 315 29.14 7.20 -15.45
CA ASP A 315 29.44 7.78 -16.77
C ASP A 315 29.38 9.31 -16.72
N LEU A 316 28.32 9.87 -16.15
CA LEU A 316 28.17 11.32 -15.96
C LEU A 316 29.32 11.92 -15.14
N GLN A 317 29.71 11.28 -14.03
CA GLN A 317 30.81 11.76 -13.19
C GLN A 317 32.11 11.90 -14.00
N ARG A 318 32.39 10.94 -14.90
CA ARG A 318 33.57 10.98 -15.78
C ARG A 318 33.44 12.08 -16.83
N GLU A 319 32.27 12.25 -17.44
CA GLU A 319 32.01 13.29 -18.45
C GLU A 319 32.11 14.72 -17.88
N LEU A 320 31.76 14.91 -16.61
CA LEU A 320 31.89 16.19 -15.91
C LEU A 320 33.32 16.45 -15.41
N SER A 321 34.04 15.41 -15.01
CA SER A 321 35.45 15.53 -14.57
C SER A 321 36.42 15.74 -15.73
N GLY A 322 35.98 15.48 -16.96
CA GLY A 322 36.76 15.59 -18.19
C GLY A 322 36.71 16.96 -18.88
N GLU A 323 36.20 18.02 -18.24
CA GLU A 323 36.32 19.41 -18.72
C GLU A 323 37.56 20.07 -18.09
N PRO A 324 38.72 20.16 -18.78
CA PRO A 324 39.83 20.98 -18.32
C PRO A 324 39.57 22.45 -18.70
N GLU A 325 39.87 23.32 -17.75
CA GLU A 325 40.02 24.79 -17.84
C GLU A 325 40.06 25.36 -19.27
N ALA A 326 38.92 25.87 -19.75
CA ALA A 326 38.92 26.85 -20.83
C ALA A 326 39.45 28.18 -20.26
N GLU A 327 40.78 28.30 -20.31
CA GLU A 327 41.58 29.53 -20.39
C GLU A 327 40.91 30.81 -19.85
N SER A 328 41.24 31.18 -18.61
CA SER A 328 41.21 32.57 -18.16
C SER A 328 42.39 33.36 -18.77
N SER A 329 42.51 33.34 -20.10
CA SER A 329 43.31 34.32 -20.85
C SER A 329 42.49 35.61 -20.95
N ILE A 330 42.31 36.29 -19.82
CA ILE A 330 41.91 37.70 -19.83
C ILE A 330 43.19 38.51 -19.58
N ASP A 331 43.90 38.78 -20.67
CA ASP A 331 44.85 39.87 -20.75
C ASP A 331 44.10 41.19 -20.48
N LEU A 332 44.08 41.60 -19.21
CA LEU A 332 43.66 42.95 -18.83
C LEU A 332 44.73 43.58 -17.94
N PHE A 333 45.88 43.92 -18.51
CA PHE A 333 46.66 45.05 -18.01
C PHE A 333 47.35 45.78 -19.17
N SER A 334 46.59 46.66 -19.81
CA SER A 334 47.12 47.76 -20.63
C SER A 334 46.87 49.08 -19.90
N GLY A 335 47.96 49.68 -19.39
CA GLY A 335 48.18 51.12 -19.23
C GLY A 335 47.32 51.95 -18.26
N CYS A 336 47.92 52.46 -17.18
CA CYS A 336 48.25 53.91 -17.04
C CYS A 336 48.80 54.26 -15.64
N SER A 337 50.08 54.68 -15.64
CA SER A 337 50.71 55.84 -14.98
C SER A 337 50.16 56.40 -13.65
N ASP A 338 50.98 56.47 -12.58
CA ASP A 338 51.85 57.65 -12.33
C ASP A 338 52.78 57.49 -11.08
N PRO A 339 53.84 58.33 -10.96
CA PRO A 339 54.98 58.13 -10.05
C PRO A 339 55.00 59.07 -8.84
N ALA A 340 55.65 58.66 -7.73
CA ALA A 340 56.47 59.51 -6.85
C ALA A 340 56.89 58.77 -5.56
N GLY A 341 58.19 58.83 -5.20
CA GLY A 341 58.60 58.77 -3.80
C GLY A 341 59.79 57.87 -3.43
N ALA A 342 61.01 58.38 -3.63
CA ALA A 342 62.26 58.17 -2.86
C ALA A 342 62.81 56.73 -2.68
N SER A 343 63.88 56.34 -3.40
CA SER A 343 65.30 56.68 -3.19
C SER A 343 65.97 55.89 -2.05
N VAL A 344 66.84 54.92 -2.40
CA VAL A 344 68.20 54.76 -1.83
C VAL A 344 69.10 54.13 -2.90
N ILE A 345 70.20 54.82 -3.22
CA ILE A 345 71.31 54.35 -4.05
C ILE A 345 72.43 53.83 -3.13
N VAL A 346 72.81 52.54 -3.29
CA VAL A 346 74.14 51.89 -3.51
C VAL A 346 75.39 52.62 -2.90
N PRO A 347 76.48 51.96 -2.41
CA PRO A 347 77.12 50.85 -3.13
C PRO A 347 78.02 49.79 -2.41
N VAL A 348 78.24 48.70 -3.18
CA VAL A 348 79.48 47.93 -3.40
C VAL A 348 80.26 47.41 -2.17
N GLN A 349 80.30 46.08 -1.98
CA GLN A 349 81.37 45.19 -2.47
C GLN A 349 80.94 43.73 -2.41
#